data_AF-A0A0B4EM76-F1
#
_entry.id   AF-A0A0B4EM76-F1
#
_cell.length_a   1.000
_cell.length_b   1.000
_cell.length_c   1.000
_cell.angle_alpha   90.00
_cell.angle_beta   90.00
_cell.angle_gamma   90.00
#
_symmetry.space_group_name_H-M   'P 1'
#
loop_
_entity.id
_entity.type
_entity.pdbx_description
1 polymer ?
#
loop_
_entity_poly.entity_id
_entity_poly.type
_entity_poly.pdbx_seq_one_letter_code
_entity_poly.pdbx_strand_id
1 'polypeptide(L)'
;MQRFCGDIAFPIDPLFRGEGIAIEQLAQLAGCDVAALERVSVRHLGKGHFRLRDEFASLQSFQRLRVRVCPECVRAESPSAAESWRVPRRLQWKFSSIRSCPEHGCMLVSLPPEKFSKDARDFSAQLRKH
;
A
#
# COMPACT_ATOMS: atom_id res chain seq x y z
N MET A 1 -0.47 -13.12 -7.78
CA MET A 1 0.07 -11.82 -8.23
C MET A 1 1.43 -11.94 -8.92
N GLN A 2 2.51 -12.34 -8.23
CA GLN A 2 3.87 -12.37 -8.83
C GLN A 2 3.99 -13.18 -10.14
N ARG A 3 3.38 -14.37 -10.20
CA ARG A 3 3.41 -15.22 -11.41
C ARG A 3 2.77 -14.52 -12.62
N PHE A 4 1.55 -14.01 -12.45
CA PHE A 4 0.85 -13.26 -13.48
C PHE A 4 1.66 -12.05 -13.97
N CYS A 5 2.23 -11.26 -13.05
CA CYS A 5 3.08 -10.13 -13.43
C CYS A 5 4.30 -10.59 -14.25
N GLY A 6 4.89 -11.74 -13.94
CA GLY A 6 5.95 -12.35 -14.75
C GLY A 6 5.47 -12.73 -16.15
N ASP A 7 4.28 -13.33 -16.25
CA ASP A 7 3.70 -13.78 -17.53
C ASP A 7 3.45 -12.60 -18.49
N ILE A 8 3.10 -11.41 -17.97
CA ILE A 8 2.91 -10.18 -18.76
C ILE A 8 4.14 -9.26 -18.78
N ALA A 9 5.29 -9.74 -18.32
CA ALA A 9 6.53 -8.96 -18.19
C ALA A 9 6.38 -7.63 -17.42
N PHE A 10 5.44 -7.56 -16.48
CA PHE A 10 5.17 -6.37 -15.68
C PHE A 10 6.19 -6.22 -14.54
N PRO A 11 6.85 -5.06 -14.40
CA PRO A 11 7.96 -4.83 -13.48
C PRO A 11 7.47 -4.58 -12.04
N ILE A 12 7.03 -5.64 -11.37
CA ILE A 12 6.42 -5.55 -10.04
C ILE A 12 7.37 -5.01 -8.95
N ASP A 13 8.66 -5.38 -8.98
CA ASP A 13 9.62 -4.87 -8.00
C ASP A 13 9.99 -3.39 -8.22
N PRO A 14 10.27 -2.94 -9.46
CA PRO A 14 10.32 -1.51 -9.78
C PRO A 14 9.06 -0.73 -9.37
N LEU A 15 7.87 -1.31 -9.55
CA LEU A 15 6.61 -0.71 -9.10
C LEU A 15 6.62 -0.48 -7.59
N PHE A 16 7.02 -1.48 -6.79
CA PHE A 16 7.12 -1.33 -5.34
C PHE A 16 8.18 -0.32 -4.88
N ARG A 17 9.16 0.01 -5.73
CA ARG A 17 10.15 1.07 -5.48
C ARG A 17 9.68 2.46 -5.97
N GLY A 18 8.52 2.55 -6.62
CA GLY A 18 7.98 3.78 -7.17
C GLY A 18 8.80 4.30 -8.35
N GLU A 19 9.33 3.40 -9.18
CA GLU A 19 10.05 3.76 -10.41
C GLU A 19 9.07 4.21 -11.51
N GLY A 20 9.35 5.35 -12.16
CA GLY A 20 8.41 6.01 -13.08
C GLY A 20 7.94 5.12 -14.23
N ILE A 21 8.85 4.35 -14.86
CA ILE A 21 8.51 3.43 -15.97
C ILE A 21 7.47 2.39 -15.52
N ALA A 22 7.60 1.86 -14.29
CA ALA A 22 6.65 0.88 -13.79
C ALA A 22 5.29 1.51 -13.43
N ILE A 23 5.28 2.77 -12.97
CA ILE A 23 4.06 3.54 -12.72
C ILE A 23 3.34 3.85 -14.03
N GLU A 24 4.07 4.26 -15.07
CA GLU A 24 3.52 4.52 -16.40
C GLU A 24 2.89 3.27 -16.99
N GLN A 25 3.57 2.13 -16.92
CA GLN A 25 3.00 0.85 -17.37
C GLN A 25 1.76 0.45 -16.57
N LEU A 26 1.74 0.69 -15.25
CA LEU A 26 0.55 0.46 -14.43
C LEU A 26 -0.60 1.37 -14.87
N ALA A 27 -0.32 2.65 -15.13
CA ALA A 27 -1.30 3.63 -15.57
C ALA A 27 -1.96 3.20 -16.89
N GLN A 28 -1.14 2.76 -17.86
CA GLN A 28 -1.61 2.24 -19.14
C GLN A 28 -2.48 0.99 -18.97
N LEU A 29 -2.04 0.02 -18.16
CA LEU A 29 -2.80 -1.20 -17.90
C LEU A 29 -4.14 -0.94 -17.18
N ALA A 30 -4.15 0.02 -16.25
CA ALA A 30 -5.33 0.36 -15.46
C ALA A 30 -6.25 1.40 -16.14
N GLY A 31 -5.81 2.01 -17.25
CA GLY A 31 -6.54 3.07 -17.94
C GLY A 31 -6.73 4.33 -17.09
N CYS A 32 -5.73 4.70 -16.28
CA CYS A 32 -5.79 5.85 -15.38
C CYS A 32 -4.69 6.88 -15.67
N ASP A 33 -4.84 8.08 -15.10
CA ASP A 33 -3.86 9.16 -15.26
C ASP A 33 -2.54 8.83 -14.53
N VAL A 34 -1.44 8.87 -15.29
CA VAL A 34 -0.10 8.61 -14.78
C VAL A 34 0.31 9.62 -13.71
N ALA A 35 -0.04 10.90 -13.89
CA ALA A 35 0.34 11.95 -12.95
C ALA A 35 -0.36 11.77 -11.59
N ALA A 36 -1.63 11.35 -11.61
CA ALA A 36 -2.36 10.97 -10.41
C ALA A 36 -1.70 9.80 -9.67
N LEU A 37 -1.25 8.76 -10.37
CA LEU A 37 -0.54 7.63 -9.77
C LEU A 37 0.84 8.02 -9.22
N GLU A 38 1.61 8.79 -9.97
CA GLU A 38 2.93 9.27 -9.51
C GLU A 38 2.81 10.09 -8.22
N ARG A 39 1.80 10.97 -8.13
CA ARG A 39 1.54 11.82 -6.96
C ARG A 39 1.27 11.02 -5.69
N VAL A 40 0.73 9.80 -5.78
CA VAL A 40 0.45 8.95 -4.60
C VAL A 40 1.49 7.85 -4.38
N SER A 41 2.47 7.75 -5.28
CA SER A 41 3.50 6.72 -5.23
C SER A 41 4.64 7.09 -4.30
N VAL A 42 5.07 6.11 -3.50
CA VAL A 42 6.27 6.24 -2.66
C VAL A 42 7.47 5.91 -3.52
N ARG A 43 8.29 6.91 -3.84
CA ARG A 43 9.51 6.74 -4.63
C ARG A 43 10.71 6.52 -3.71
N HIS A 44 11.34 5.36 -3.81
CA HIS A 44 12.54 5.05 -3.05
C HIS A 44 13.74 5.83 -3.62
N LEU A 45 14.48 6.52 -2.75
CA LEU A 45 15.65 7.32 -3.13
C LEU A 45 16.99 6.66 -2.75
N GLY A 46 16.94 5.44 -2.19
CA GLY A 46 18.10 4.75 -1.63
C GLY A 46 18.45 5.21 -0.21
N LYS A 47 19.45 4.55 0.40
CA LYS A 47 19.94 4.85 1.77
C LYS A 47 18.85 4.97 2.83
N GLY A 48 17.76 4.21 2.71
CA GLY A 48 16.65 4.26 3.66
C GLY A 48 15.70 5.46 3.53
N HIS A 49 15.78 6.24 2.45
CA HIS A 49 14.93 7.41 2.23
C HIS A 49 13.93 7.20 1.09
N PHE A 50 12.85 7.96 1.12
CA PHE A 50 11.85 8.00 0.07
C PHE A 50 11.35 9.43 -0.15
N ARG A 51 10.74 9.64 -1.31
CA ARG A 51 9.93 10.80 -1.63
C ARG A 51 8.48 10.39 -1.79
N LEU A 52 7.59 11.21 -1.26
CA LEU A 52 6.16 11.10 -1.47
C LEU A 52 5.64 12.50 -1.79
N ARG A 53 5.13 12.71 -3.00
CA ARG A 53 4.88 14.07 -3.52
C ARG A 53 6.16 14.91 -3.42
N ASP A 54 6.07 16.09 -2.84
CA ASP A 54 7.18 17.01 -2.64
C ASP A 54 7.92 16.76 -1.31
N GLU A 55 7.47 15.80 -0.51
CA GLU A 55 8.03 15.50 0.81
C GLU A 55 9.16 14.47 0.75
N PHE A 56 10.21 14.72 1.53
CA PHE A 56 11.34 13.81 1.73
C PHE A 56 11.29 13.22 3.14
N ALA A 57 11.37 11.89 3.26
CA ALA A 57 11.26 11.22 4.54
C ALA A 57 12.10 9.95 4.63
N SER A 58 12.34 9.52 5.88
CA SER A 58 13.01 8.26 6.18
C SER A 58 12.00 7.11 6.14
N LEU A 59 12.40 5.96 5.61
CA LEU A 59 11.62 4.73 5.67
C LEU A 59 11.36 4.25 7.11
N GLN A 60 12.08 4.78 8.11
CA GLN A 60 11.78 4.54 9.54
C GLN A 60 10.47 5.21 9.98
N SER A 61 10.02 6.24 9.26
CA SER A 61 8.70 6.85 9.45
C SER A 61 7.57 5.91 9.04
N PHE A 62 7.85 4.80 8.36
CA PHE A 62 6.84 3.78 8.04
C PHE A 62 6.77 2.65 9.08
N GLN A 63 5.55 2.22 9.37
CA GLN A 63 5.27 0.92 9.93
C GLN A 63 5.38 -0.14 8.83
N ARG A 64 6.53 -0.82 8.78
CA ARG A 64 6.87 -1.75 7.69
C ARG A 64 6.49 -3.20 7.97
N LEU A 65 6.42 -3.58 9.25
CA LEU A 65 6.27 -4.98 9.66
C LEU A 65 4.83 -5.43 9.82
N ARG A 66 3.91 -4.48 10.06
CA ARG A 66 2.50 -4.79 10.32
C ARG A 66 1.61 -3.88 9.51
N VAL A 67 0.63 -4.48 8.85
CA VAL A 67 -0.48 -3.72 8.29
C VAL A 67 -1.29 -3.14 9.44
N ARG A 68 -1.68 -1.87 9.29
CA ARG A 68 -2.59 -1.20 10.21
C ARG A 68 -3.81 -0.74 9.44
N VAL A 69 -4.96 -0.78 10.09
CA VAL A 69 -6.25 -0.40 9.50
C VAL A 69 -7.10 0.35 10.51
N CYS A 70 -8.04 1.14 9.99
CA CYS A 70 -9.17 1.61 10.78
C CYS A 70 -10.31 0.59 10.66
N PRO A 71 -10.82 0.02 11.76
CA PRO A 71 -11.91 -0.96 11.69
C PRO A 71 -13.20 -0.37 11.12
N GLU A 72 -13.48 0.91 11.38
CA GLU A 72 -14.65 1.61 10.85
C GLU A 72 -14.55 1.80 9.32
N CYS A 73 -13.41 2.26 8.80
CA CYS A 73 -13.20 2.36 7.35
C CYS A 73 -13.36 0.99 6.67
N VAL A 74 -12.77 -0.06 7.26
CA VAL A 74 -12.88 -1.42 6.72
C VAL A 74 -14.33 -1.89 6.68
N ARG A 75 -15.10 -1.68 7.75
CA ARG A 75 -16.51 -2.09 7.82
C ARG A 75 -17.39 -1.34 6.82
N ALA A 76 -17.11 -0.05 6.60
CA ALA A 76 -17.84 0.76 5.64
C ALA A 76 -17.60 0.34 4.18
N GLU A 77 -16.39 -0.13 3.86
CA GLU A 77 -15.96 -0.44 2.48
C GLU A 77 -16.02 -1.94 2.13
N SER A 78 -16.06 -2.82 3.14
CA SER A 78 -16.09 -4.28 2.99
C SER A 78 -17.29 -4.86 3.75
N PRO A 79 -18.45 -5.03 3.09
CA PRO A 79 -19.65 -5.61 3.71
C PRO A 79 -19.41 -7.06 4.19
N SER A 80 -18.48 -7.76 3.54
CA SER A 80 -18.08 -9.12 3.87
C SER A 80 -16.57 -9.32 3.70
N ALA A 81 -16.00 -10.34 4.35
CA ALA A 81 -14.58 -10.69 4.20
C ALA A 81 -14.20 -11.07 2.76
N ALA A 82 -15.15 -11.61 1.98
CA ALA A 82 -14.96 -11.94 0.57
C ALA A 82 -14.72 -10.69 -0.31
N GLU A 83 -15.15 -9.53 0.15
CA GLU A 83 -15.03 -8.24 -0.55
C GLU A 83 -13.88 -7.37 -0.03
N SER A 84 -12.97 -7.94 0.78
CA SER A 84 -11.78 -7.24 1.31
C SER A 84 -10.89 -6.59 0.24
N TRP A 85 -10.96 -7.05 -1.01
CA TRP A 85 -10.26 -6.43 -2.15
C TRP A 85 -10.78 -5.03 -2.50
N ARG A 86 -11.99 -4.67 -2.06
CA ARG A 86 -12.58 -3.33 -2.26
C ARG A 86 -11.95 -2.26 -1.37
N VAL A 87 -11.30 -2.65 -0.28
CA VAL A 87 -10.69 -1.72 0.69
C VAL A 87 -9.32 -1.30 0.19
N PRO A 88 -9.12 -0.06 -0.28
CA PRO A 88 -7.79 0.45 -0.59
C PRO A 88 -6.95 0.57 0.69
N ARG A 89 -5.69 0.16 0.61
CA ARG A 89 -4.75 0.46 1.70
C ARG A 89 -4.47 1.95 1.73
N ARG A 90 -4.96 2.62 2.76
CA ARG A 90 -4.75 4.06 2.91
C ARG A 90 -3.30 4.40 3.25
N LEU A 91 -2.77 5.45 2.62
CA LEU A 91 -1.35 5.82 2.72
C LEU A 91 -0.95 6.21 4.14
N GLN A 92 -1.82 6.94 4.85
CA GLN A 92 -1.62 7.36 6.24
C GLN A 92 -1.41 6.19 7.19
N TRP A 93 -2.02 5.03 6.92
CA TRP A 93 -1.85 3.84 7.75
C TRP A 93 -0.43 3.27 7.67
N LYS A 94 0.39 3.70 6.71
CA LYS A 94 1.81 3.35 6.64
C LYS A 94 2.66 4.15 7.61
N PHE A 95 2.27 5.36 8.07
CA PHE A 95 3.15 6.21 8.88
C PHE A 95 3.10 5.91 10.38
N SER A 96 4.23 5.56 11.00
CA SER A 96 4.31 5.14 12.41
C SER A 96 3.83 6.21 13.40
N SER A 97 3.99 7.49 13.06
CA SER A 97 3.50 8.63 13.83
C SER A 97 1.98 8.79 13.82
N ILE A 98 1.30 8.29 12.78
CA ILE A 98 -0.15 8.31 12.68
C ILE A 98 -0.69 7.08 13.40
N ARG A 99 -1.41 7.33 14.51
CA ARG A 99 -1.92 6.29 15.41
C ARG A 99 -3.43 6.17 15.43
N SER A 100 -4.14 7.21 14.99
CA SER A 100 -5.60 7.24 14.88
C SER A 100 -6.04 7.46 13.43
N CYS A 101 -7.27 7.04 13.14
CA CYS A 101 -7.92 7.34 11.89
C CYS A 101 -8.35 8.82 11.86
N PRO A 102 -7.98 9.61 10.84
CA PRO A 102 -8.41 11.01 10.74
C PRO A 102 -9.91 11.14 10.46
N GLU A 103 -10.54 10.11 9.88
CA GLU A 103 -11.98 10.14 9.54
C GLU A 103 -12.86 9.73 10.72
N HIS A 104 -12.43 8.74 11.51
CA HIS A 104 -13.25 8.12 12.55
C HIS A 104 -12.74 8.38 13.98
N GLY A 105 -11.56 9.00 14.14
CA GLY A 105 -10.95 9.30 15.44
C GLY A 105 -10.43 8.09 16.24
N CYS A 106 -10.81 6.86 15.86
CA CYS A 106 -10.42 5.65 16.58
C CYS A 106 -8.94 5.27 16.35
N MET A 107 -8.38 4.49 17.26
CA MET A 107 -7.02 3.96 17.12
C MET A 107 -6.91 2.99 15.93
N LEU A 108 -5.80 3.07 15.21
CA LEU A 108 -5.48 2.12 14.15
C LEU A 108 -5.08 0.78 14.80
N VAL A 109 -5.74 -0.29 14.36
CA VAL A 109 -5.44 -1.65 14.81
C VAL A 109 -4.37 -2.27 13.92
N SER A 110 -3.45 -3.05 14.52
CA SER A 110 -2.43 -3.77 13.76
C SER A 110 -2.92 -5.18 13.47
N LEU A 111 -2.88 -5.58 12.21
CA LEU A 111 -3.11 -6.97 11.83
C LEU A 111 -1.91 -7.84 12.26
N PRO A 112 -2.13 -9.13 12.54
CA PRO A 112 -1.05 -10.10 12.73
C PRO A 112 -0.04 -10.08 11.57
N PRO A 113 1.26 -10.23 11.84
CA PRO A 113 2.27 -10.25 10.80
C PRO A 113 2.17 -11.51 9.94
N GLU A 114 2.45 -11.38 8.65
CA GLU A 114 2.57 -12.52 7.75
C GLU A 114 3.84 -13.34 8.03
N LYS A 115 3.76 -14.65 7.82
CA LYS A 115 4.90 -15.57 8.01
C LYS A 115 6.04 -15.27 7.04
N PHE A 116 5.74 -14.85 5.81
CA PHE A 116 6.73 -14.53 4.80
C PHE A 116 6.61 -13.08 4.34
N SER A 117 7.75 -12.41 4.17
CA SER A 117 7.83 -11.00 3.78
C SER A 117 7.18 -10.69 2.42
N LYS A 118 7.15 -11.67 1.51
CA LYS A 118 6.49 -11.56 0.20
C LYS A 118 4.97 -11.41 0.34
N ASP A 119 4.36 -12.05 1.33
CA ASP A 119 2.91 -12.05 1.55
C ASP A 119 2.47 -10.76 2.24
N ALA A 120 3.37 -10.11 2.99
CA ALA A 120 3.11 -8.82 3.66
C ALA A 120 2.82 -7.66 2.68
N ARG A 121 3.11 -7.84 1.38
CA ARG A 121 2.80 -6.85 0.33
C ARG A 121 1.33 -6.91 -0.13
N ASP A 122 0.66 -8.04 0.05
CA ASP A 122 -0.73 -8.23 -0.34
C ASP A 122 -1.66 -7.80 0.81
N PHE A 123 -2.16 -6.57 0.71
CA PHE A 123 -3.00 -5.96 1.74
C PHE A 123 -4.37 -6.63 1.86
N SER A 124 -5.04 -6.89 0.73
CA SER A 124 -6.38 -7.47 0.73
C SER A 124 -6.34 -8.92 1.22
N ALA A 125 -5.30 -9.69 0.86
CA ALA A 125 -5.12 -11.03 1.41
C ALA A 125 -4.93 -11.04 2.94
N GLN A 126 -4.21 -10.07 3.49
CA GLN A 126 -4.06 -9.90 4.94
C GLN A 126 -5.38 -9.51 5.61
N LEU A 127 -6.12 -8.58 5.00
CA LEU A 127 -7.42 -8.14 5.51
C LEU A 127 -8.47 -9.25 5.46
N ARG A 128 -8.41 -10.14 4.48
CA ARG A 128 -9.33 -11.29 4.41
C ARG A 128 -9.13 -12.29 5.54
N LYS A 129 -7.92 -12.39 6.08
CA LYS A 129 -7.57 -13.36 7.14
C LYS A 129 -8.04 -12.93 8.53
N HIS A 130 -8.33 -11.64 8.73
CA HIS A 130 -8.48 -11.01 10.04
C HIS A 130 -9.58 -9.95 10.02
#